data_AF-A0A5M9MEY7-F1
#
_entry.id   AF-A0A5M9MEY7-F1
#
_cell.length_a   1.000
_cell.length_b   1.000
_cell.length_c   1.000
_cell.angle_alpha   90.00
_cell.angle_beta   90.00
_cell.angle_gamma   90.00
#
_symmetry.space_group_name_H-M   'P 1'
#
loop_
_entity.id
_entity.type
_entity.pdbx_description
1 polymer ?
#
loop_
_entity_poly.entity_id
_entity_poly.type
_entity_poly.pdbx_seq_one_letter_code
_entity_poly.pdbx_strand_id
1 'polypeptide(L)'
;MKFPGDRKSESGDNIYGCVKQLFLVKKKYRNLKLMLSIGGYSLSGNFTTPASTKQGRKEFAASTVKLYPTENMQPDDMVQLLAETRSALDAYSKKHAQNKHFELTVASPAGSWDQIARHQANIYPSICDPNATQYDIDSAIKYYRSQGVAPEKLVLGMPLYARRFNNTLGLGRAFTHSGQTDAVPYKDLPVSGNNVYNLQQPVASYLYNITSGSLFSYDTPEIISMKARYIMQERLGGACSGKQVVTERVPAVWCAIQ
;
A
#
# COMPACT_ATOMS: atom_id res chain seq x y z
N MET A 1 2.82 -8.34 -24.84
CA MET A 1 1.57 -7.55 -24.97
C MET A 1 1.87 -6.31 -25.81
N LYS A 2 1.10 -6.04 -26.87
CA LYS A 2 1.18 -4.82 -27.70
C LYS A 2 -0.14 -4.03 -27.57
N PHE A 3 -0.06 -2.71 -27.70
CA PHE A 3 -1.20 -1.79 -27.63
C PHE A 3 -1.55 -1.24 -29.03
N PRO A 4 -2.76 -0.67 -29.24
CA PRO A 4 -3.07 0.10 -30.44
C PRO A 4 -2.02 1.19 -30.69
N GLY A 5 -1.54 1.29 -31.93
CA GLY A 5 -0.44 2.19 -32.32
C GLY A 5 0.97 1.62 -32.14
N ASP A 6 1.16 0.45 -31.52
CA ASP A 6 2.44 -0.26 -31.55
C ASP A 6 2.69 -0.84 -32.95
N ARG A 7 3.71 -0.34 -33.64
CA ARG A 7 4.08 -0.84 -34.97
C ARG A 7 4.53 -2.30 -34.91
N LYS A 8 4.33 -3.01 -36.02
CA LYS A 8 4.69 -4.44 -36.13
C LYS A 8 6.20 -4.63 -36.34
N SER A 9 6.83 -3.74 -37.10
CA SER A 9 8.24 -3.73 -37.48
C SER A 9 8.87 -2.35 -37.23
N GLU A 10 9.53 -2.19 -36.09
CA GLU A 10 10.48 -1.09 -35.81
C GLU A 10 11.85 -1.75 -35.57
N SER A 11 12.91 -1.19 -36.13
CA SER A 11 14.27 -1.72 -36.01
C SER A 11 14.91 -1.36 -34.66
N GLY A 12 15.75 -2.26 -34.13
CA GLY A 12 16.44 -2.10 -32.86
C GLY A 12 15.62 -2.45 -31.62
N ASP A 13 16.24 -2.32 -30.45
CA ASP A 13 15.70 -2.74 -29.16
C ASP A 13 14.63 -1.79 -28.62
N ASN A 14 13.40 -1.98 -29.09
CA ASN A 14 12.26 -1.12 -28.78
C ASN A 14 11.46 -1.62 -27.58
N ILE A 15 11.22 -0.73 -26.60
CA ILE A 15 10.39 -1.02 -25.42
C ILE A 15 8.91 -0.80 -25.74
N TYR A 16 8.06 -1.78 -25.40
CA TYR A 16 6.62 -1.81 -25.67
C TYR A 16 5.79 -2.05 -24.39
N GLY A 17 4.49 -2.34 -24.55
CA GLY A 17 3.61 -2.74 -23.45
C GLY A 17 3.39 -1.63 -22.43
N CYS A 18 3.14 -2.00 -21.18
CA CYS A 18 2.80 -1.06 -20.12
C CYS A 18 3.89 -0.01 -19.88
N VAL A 19 5.18 -0.36 -20.03
CA VAL A 19 6.30 0.58 -19.86
C VAL A 19 6.23 1.71 -20.90
N LYS A 20 5.97 1.37 -22.17
CA LYS A 20 5.77 2.36 -23.25
C LYS A 20 4.53 3.23 -23.00
N GLN A 21 3.42 2.62 -22.57
CA GLN A 21 2.20 3.37 -22.28
C GLN A 21 2.37 4.34 -21.11
N LEU A 22 3.01 3.92 -20.01
CA LEU A 22 3.33 4.80 -18.88
C LEU A 22 4.28 5.93 -19.29
N PHE A 23 5.27 5.68 -20.16
CA PHE A 23 6.13 6.72 -20.73
C PHE A 23 5.34 7.74 -21.57
N LEU A 24 4.40 7.29 -22.41
CA LEU A 24 3.52 8.18 -23.19
C LEU A 24 2.62 9.04 -22.28
N VAL A 25 2.07 8.47 -21.20
CA VAL A 25 1.29 9.20 -20.20
C VAL A 25 2.15 10.22 -19.46
N LYS A 26 3.39 9.88 -19.07
CA LYS A 26 4.37 10.79 -18.45
C LYS A 26 4.82 11.92 -19.39
N LYS A 27 4.87 11.68 -20.72
CA LYS A 27 5.08 12.75 -21.71
C LYS A 27 3.90 13.74 -21.74
N LYS A 28 2.66 13.27 -21.61
CA LYS A 28 1.46 14.14 -21.58
C LYS A 28 1.31 14.91 -20.26
N TYR A 29 1.52 14.24 -19.13
CA TYR A 29 1.34 14.82 -17.80
C TYR A 29 2.69 14.93 -17.10
N ARG A 30 3.40 16.06 -17.33
CA ARG A 30 4.80 16.24 -16.90
C ARG A 30 5.04 16.20 -15.38
N ASN A 31 3.99 16.41 -14.57
CA ASN A 31 4.04 16.32 -13.11
C ASN A 31 3.84 14.87 -12.59
N LEU A 32 3.53 13.91 -13.46
CA LEU A 32 3.39 12.51 -13.08
C LEU A 32 4.76 11.86 -12.83
N LYS A 33 5.08 11.61 -11.56
CA LYS A 33 6.17 10.69 -11.18
C LYS A 33 5.71 9.24 -11.42
N LEU A 34 6.65 8.39 -11.82
CA LEU A 34 6.43 6.94 -11.95
C LEU A 34 7.35 6.22 -10.96
N MET A 35 6.83 5.18 -10.32
CA MET A 35 7.58 4.35 -9.37
C MET A 35 7.51 2.89 -9.77
N LEU A 36 8.64 2.20 -9.67
CA LEU A 36 8.72 0.76 -9.70
C LEU A 36 8.45 0.25 -8.28
N SER A 37 7.31 -0.44 -8.11
CA SER A 37 7.02 -1.20 -6.90
C SER A 37 7.75 -2.54 -6.97
N ILE A 38 8.38 -2.94 -5.87
CA ILE A 38 9.18 -4.16 -5.76
C ILE A 38 8.68 -4.92 -4.52
N GLY A 39 8.28 -6.19 -4.72
CA GLY A 39 7.70 -7.02 -3.67
C GLY A 39 6.16 -7.00 -3.62
N GLY A 40 5.60 -7.00 -2.42
CA GLY A 40 4.15 -7.09 -2.13
C GLY A 40 3.64 -8.54 -2.10
N TYR A 41 2.94 -8.92 -1.03
CA TYR A 41 2.43 -10.25 -0.65
C TYR A 41 3.08 -11.48 -1.32
N SER A 42 2.65 -11.88 -2.53
CA SER A 42 3.22 -13.04 -3.24
C SER A 42 4.73 -12.93 -3.51
N LEU A 43 5.26 -11.71 -3.41
CA LEU A 43 6.67 -11.33 -3.47
C LEU A 43 7.12 -10.52 -2.23
N SER A 44 6.33 -10.43 -1.14
CA SER A 44 6.91 -10.16 0.20
C SER A 44 7.93 -11.26 0.52
N GLY A 45 7.58 -12.48 0.04
CA GLY A 45 8.37 -13.64 -0.34
C GLY A 45 9.74 -13.38 -1.01
N ASN A 46 10.13 -12.11 -1.24
CA ASN A 46 11.37 -11.72 -1.89
C ASN A 46 12.28 -10.64 -1.23
N PHE A 47 12.64 -10.76 0.07
CA PHE A 47 13.62 -9.86 0.76
C PHE A 47 14.80 -10.41 1.64
N THR A 48 14.69 -11.40 2.58
CA THR A 48 15.83 -11.91 3.42
C THR A 48 17.15 -12.16 2.74
N THR A 49 17.20 -12.96 1.68
CA THR A 49 18.48 -13.57 1.26
C THR A 49 19.48 -12.49 0.83
N PRO A 50 19.06 -11.44 0.10
CA PRO A 50 19.85 -10.23 0.04
C PRO A 50 19.88 -9.45 1.36
N ALA A 51 18.74 -9.24 2.02
CA ALA A 51 18.65 -8.39 3.21
C ALA A 51 19.62 -8.74 4.34
N SER A 52 19.85 -10.02 4.65
CA SER A 52 20.56 -10.50 5.83
C SER A 52 22.08 -10.43 5.72
N THR A 53 22.62 -10.15 4.53
CA THR A 53 24.07 -10.07 4.30
C THR A 53 24.46 -8.74 3.68
N LYS A 54 25.61 -8.19 4.07
CA LYS A 54 26.11 -6.93 3.50
C LYS A 54 26.35 -6.99 1.99
N GLN A 55 26.76 -8.16 1.48
CA GLN A 55 26.91 -8.38 0.04
C GLN A 55 25.55 -8.45 -0.64
N GLY A 56 24.62 -9.22 -0.08
CA GLY A 56 23.24 -9.32 -0.57
C GLY A 56 22.51 -7.98 -0.61
N ARG A 57 22.68 -7.12 0.41
CA ARG A 57 22.11 -5.76 0.43
C ARG A 57 22.67 -4.89 -0.70
N LYS A 58 23.95 -5.05 -1.05
CA LYS A 58 24.59 -4.34 -2.17
C LYS A 58 24.19 -4.90 -3.53
N GLU A 59 24.08 -6.21 -3.66
CA GLU A 59 23.58 -6.87 -4.87
C GLU A 59 22.12 -6.52 -5.11
N PHE A 60 21.28 -6.49 -4.06
CA PHE A 60 19.92 -5.97 -4.14
C PHE A 60 19.90 -4.47 -4.40
N ALA A 61 20.78 -3.63 -3.84
CA ALA A 61 20.79 -2.20 -4.14
C ALA A 61 21.17 -1.92 -5.60
N ALA A 62 22.21 -2.60 -6.11
CA ALA A 62 22.59 -2.58 -7.52
C ALA A 62 21.53 -3.21 -8.43
N SER A 63 20.79 -4.21 -7.91
CA SER A 63 19.60 -4.76 -8.54
C SER A 63 18.33 -3.98 -8.24
N THR A 64 18.27 -2.95 -7.38
CA THR A 64 17.06 -2.10 -7.33
C THR A 64 17.02 -1.23 -8.60
N VAL A 65 18.20 -1.06 -9.22
CA VAL A 65 18.43 -0.51 -10.55
C VAL A 65 18.28 -1.61 -11.66
N LYS A 66 18.02 -2.91 -11.35
CA LYS A 66 17.96 -4.09 -12.29
C LYS A 66 17.09 -5.39 -11.98
N LEU A 67 16.39 -5.58 -10.82
CA LEU A 67 15.62 -6.73 -10.17
C LEU A 67 16.44 -7.98 -9.65
N TYR A 68 16.21 -8.84 -8.60
CA TYR A 68 15.30 -9.13 -7.40
C TYR A 68 16.18 -9.80 -6.23
N PRO A 69 15.92 -10.86 -5.33
CA PRO A 69 14.77 -11.69 -4.79
C PRO A 69 14.78 -12.13 -3.23
N THR A 70 14.00 -13.19 -2.81
CA THR A 70 13.82 -14.09 -1.56
C THR A 70 13.72 -13.60 -0.05
N GLU A 71 12.64 -13.91 0.76
CA GLU A 71 12.09 -13.34 2.09
C GLU A 71 12.52 -13.79 3.52
N ASN A 72 12.32 -12.87 4.52
CA ASN A 72 12.14 -12.98 6.03
C ASN A 72 12.93 -11.94 6.91
N MET A 73 12.77 -10.64 6.66
CA MET A 73 13.70 -9.57 7.07
C MET A 73 13.61 -9.12 8.55
N GLN A 74 14.75 -8.87 9.21
CA GLN A 74 14.81 -8.22 10.52
C GLN A 74 14.64 -6.69 10.41
N PRO A 75 14.17 -5.98 11.47
CA PRO A 75 13.98 -4.53 11.43
C PRO A 75 15.24 -3.74 11.03
N ASP A 76 16.39 -4.11 11.61
CA ASP A 76 17.67 -3.42 11.34
C ASP A 76 18.22 -3.75 9.95
N ASP A 77 17.94 -4.93 9.40
CA ASP A 77 18.27 -5.24 8.00
C ASP A 77 17.46 -4.37 7.05
N MET A 78 16.19 -4.08 7.37
CA MET A 78 15.33 -3.22 6.55
C MET A 78 15.87 -1.79 6.47
N VAL A 79 16.30 -1.22 7.60
CA VAL A 79 16.96 0.09 7.64
C VAL A 79 18.25 0.09 6.80
N GLN A 80 19.06 -0.97 6.91
CA GLN A 80 20.32 -1.08 6.15
C GLN A 80 20.10 -1.29 4.64
N LEU A 81 19.07 -2.04 4.22
CA LEU A 81 18.73 -2.20 2.81
C LEU A 81 18.29 -0.87 2.21
N LEU A 82 17.40 -0.13 2.89
CA LEU A 82 16.96 1.19 2.44
C LEU A 82 18.14 2.18 2.36
N ALA A 83 19.13 2.09 3.25
CA ALA A 83 20.33 2.92 3.20
C ALA A 83 21.27 2.58 2.02
N GLU A 84 21.50 1.31 1.71
CA GLU A 84 22.27 0.90 0.52
C GLU A 84 21.50 1.22 -0.78
N THR A 85 20.17 1.02 -0.83
CA THR A 85 19.31 1.41 -1.96
C THR A 85 19.33 2.92 -2.21
N ARG A 86 19.23 3.75 -1.16
CA ARG A 86 19.41 5.21 -1.23
C ARG A 86 20.78 5.56 -1.83
N SER A 87 21.84 4.96 -1.31
CA SER A 87 23.22 5.18 -1.77
C SER A 87 23.41 4.80 -3.25
N ALA A 88 22.80 3.71 -3.71
CA ALA A 88 22.83 3.28 -5.11
C ALA A 88 22.05 4.23 -6.03
N LEU A 89 20.87 4.72 -5.60
CA LEU A 89 20.08 5.71 -6.34
C LEU A 89 20.84 7.03 -6.50
N ASP A 90 21.53 7.50 -5.46
CA ASP A 90 22.29 8.76 -5.49
C ASP A 90 23.56 8.65 -6.35
N ALA A 91 24.26 7.51 -6.28
CA ALA A 91 25.40 7.21 -7.15
C ALA A 91 24.98 7.12 -8.64
N TYR A 92 23.85 6.48 -8.94
CA TYR A 92 23.28 6.46 -10.28
C TYR A 92 22.88 7.88 -10.73
N SER A 93 22.25 8.67 -9.86
CA SER A 93 21.81 10.04 -10.17
C SER A 93 22.97 10.98 -10.51
N LYS A 94 24.06 10.91 -9.75
CA LYS A 94 25.28 11.69 -9.98
C LYS A 94 25.90 11.40 -11.36
N LYS A 95 25.79 10.17 -11.83
CA LYS A 95 26.38 9.71 -13.10
C LYS A 95 25.43 9.86 -14.31
N HIS A 96 24.12 9.75 -14.12
CA HIS A 96 23.15 9.59 -15.21
C HIS A 96 21.95 10.55 -15.18
N ALA A 97 21.67 11.23 -14.07
CA ALA A 97 20.46 12.06 -13.90
C ALA A 97 20.73 13.46 -13.31
N GLN A 98 21.95 13.99 -13.46
CA GLN A 98 22.32 15.36 -13.05
C GLN A 98 22.11 15.65 -11.56
N ASN A 99 22.29 14.65 -10.68
CA ASN A 99 22.08 14.74 -9.22
C ASN A 99 20.62 14.99 -8.78
N LYS A 100 19.61 14.67 -9.61
CA LYS A 100 18.20 14.64 -9.19
C LYS A 100 17.96 13.67 -8.03
N HIS A 101 17.26 14.08 -7.00
CA HIS A 101 16.85 13.17 -5.93
C HIS A 101 15.75 12.21 -6.41
N PHE A 102 16.05 10.91 -6.50
CA PHE A 102 15.05 9.87 -6.71
C PHE A 102 14.32 9.55 -5.40
N GLU A 103 12.99 9.44 -5.44
CA GLU A 103 12.22 9.06 -4.26
C GLU A 103 12.43 7.58 -3.93
N LEU A 104 12.59 7.29 -2.65
CA LEU A 104 12.54 5.95 -2.08
C LEU A 104 11.46 5.98 -1.01
N THR A 105 10.39 5.20 -1.19
CA THR A 105 9.31 5.08 -0.20
C THR A 105 9.07 3.61 0.13
N VAL A 106 8.41 3.38 1.27
CA VAL A 106 8.10 2.04 1.76
C VAL A 106 6.65 2.03 2.21
N ALA A 107 5.88 1.05 1.76
CA ALA A 107 4.56 0.78 2.31
C ALA A 107 4.77 -0.13 3.53
N SER A 108 4.49 0.38 4.72
CA SER A 108 4.58 -0.38 5.98
C SER A 108 3.18 -0.70 6.51
N PRO A 109 2.55 -1.78 6.03
CA PRO A 109 1.24 -2.21 6.52
C PRO A 109 1.33 -2.71 7.96
N ALA A 110 0.21 -2.63 8.67
CA ALA A 110 0.00 -3.25 9.97
C ALA A 110 -1.32 -4.02 9.96
N GLY A 111 -1.33 -5.23 10.51
CA GLY A 111 -2.52 -6.05 10.59
C GLY A 111 -2.28 -7.49 11.05
N SER A 112 -3.38 -8.16 11.38
CA SER A 112 -3.45 -9.52 11.89
C SER A 112 -4.30 -10.41 10.96
N TRP A 113 -4.07 -11.72 11.04
CA TRP A 113 -5.04 -12.72 10.62
C TRP A 113 -6.10 -12.84 11.73
N ASP A 114 -7.00 -11.86 11.79
CA ASP A 114 -8.00 -11.79 12.84
C ASP A 114 -9.03 -12.91 12.76
N GLN A 115 -9.53 -13.31 13.94
CA GLN A 115 -10.76 -14.11 14.08
C GLN A 115 -12.01 -13.21 14.30
N ILE A 116 -11.81 -11.90 14.35
CA ILE A 116 -12.81 -10.86 14.67
C ILE A 116 -13.05 -9.98 13.45
N ALA A 117 -14.31 -9.68 13.13
CA ALA A 117 -14.67 -8.73 12.09
C ALA A 117 -14.38 -7.29 12.56
N ARG A 118 -13.44 -6.62 11.90
CA ARG A 118 -12.93 -5.29 12.28
C ARG A 118 -12.95 -4.30 11.13
N HIS A 119 -12.79 -3.01 11.47
CA HIS A 119 -12.46 -2.01 10.47
C HIS A 119 -11.07 -2.28 9.89
N GLN A 120 -10.92 -2.26 8.56
CA GLN A 120 -9.61 -2.52 7.93
C GLN A 120 -8.70 -1.27 7.82
N ALA A 121 -9.24 -0.07 8.09
CA ALA A 121 -8.57 1.21 7.83
C ALA A 121 -9.14 2.40 8.62
N ASN A 122 -9.64 2.20 9.84
CA ASN A 122 -10.08 3.30 10.73
C ASN A 122 -8.94 4.28 11.04
N ILE A 123 -9.24 5.58 11.14
CA ILE A 123 -8.22 6.57 11.52
C ILE A 123 -7.90 6.48 13.01
N TYR A 124 -8.92 6.42 13.86
CA TYR A 124 -8.78 6.44 15.32
C TYR A 124 -9.14 5.07 15.95
N PRO A 125 -8.84 4.81 17.23
CA PRO A 125 -9.49 3.72 17.96
C PRO A 125 -10.98 4.04 18.19
N SER A 126 -11.84 3.02 18.14
CA SER A 126 -13.27 3.12 18.46
C SER A 126 -13.49 3.34 19.95
N ILE A 127 -14.31 4.34 20.30
CA ILE A 127 -14.65 4.66 21.70
C ILE A 127 -15.81 3.78 22.20
N CYS A 128 -16.73 3.40 21.31
CA CYS A 128 -17.94 2.64 21.67
C CYS A 128 -17.79 1.12 21.55
N ASP A 129 -16.89 0.63 20.70
CA ASP A 129 -16.52 -0.78 20.62
C ASP A 129 -15.04 -0.93 20.26
N PRO A 130 -14.13 -0.95 21.26
CA PRO A 130 -12.70 -1.16 21.02
C PRO A 130 -12.38 -2.49 20.32
N ASN A 131 -13.24 -3.51 20.40
CA ASN A 131 -13.03 -4.76 19.68
C ASN A 131 -13.21 -4.60 18.17
N ALA A 132 -13.84 -3.52 17.68
CA ALA A 132 -13.91 -3.20 16.25
C ALA A 132 -12.58 -2.65 15.69
N THR A 133 -11.62 -2.24 16.54
CA THR A 133 -10.40 -1.51 16.16
C THR A 133 -9.19 -1.92 17.03
N GLN A 134 -8.52 -3.02 16.72
CA GLN A 134 -7.24 -3.38 17.38
C GLN A 134 -6.08 -2.47 16.94
N TYR A 135 -6.15 -1.95 15.73
CA TYR A 135 -5.17 -1.06 15.13
C TYR A 135 -5.89 0.18 14.59
N ASP A 136 -5.18 1.30 14.52
CA ASP A 136 -5.67 2.55 13.95
C ASP A 136 -4.51 3.33 13.30
N ILE A 137 -4.84 4.16 12.32
CA ILE A 137 -3.82 4.87 11.53
C ILE A 137 -3.19 6.01 12.32
N ASP A 138 -3.92 6.67 13.21
CA ASP A 138 -3.47 7.82 13.97
C ASP A 138 -2.40 7.45 15.01
N SER A 139 -2.55 6.32 15.71
CA SER A 139 -1.50 5.71 16.54
C SER A 139 -0.23 5.42 15.74
N ALA A 140 -0.36 4.92 14.51
CA ALA A 140 0.79 4.66 13.64
C ALA A 140 1.49 5.95 13.16
N ILE A 141 0.72 6.97 12.76
CA ILE A 141 1.25 8.30 12.38
C ILE A 141 1.96 8.96 13.57
N LYS A 142 1.38 8.88 14.78
CA LYS A 142 1.99 9.37 16.03
C LYS A 142 3.29 8.63 16.37
N TYR A 143 3.34 7.31 16.18
CA TYR A 143 4.56 6.52 16.35
C TYR A 143 5.66 6.97 15.39
N TYR A 144 5.39 7.05 14.08
CA TYR A 144 6.42 7.50 13.13
C TYR A 144 6.92 8.93 13.41
N ARG A 145 6.03 9.83 13.86
CA ARG A 145 6.41 11.18 14.28
C ARG A 145 7.24 11.21 15.57
N SER A 146 6.99 10.30 16.53
CA SER A 146 7.86 10.18 17.72
C SER A 146 9.24 9.63 17.40
N GLN A 147 9.38 8.85 16.30
CA GLN A 147 10.67 8.46 15.71
C GLN A 147 11.30 9.55 14.82
N GLY A 148 10.77 10.78 14.84
CA GLY A 148 11.32 11.93 14.10
C GLY A 148 10.97 11.97 12.60
N VAL A 149 10.06 11.13 12.11
CA VAL A 149 9.62 11.19 10.71
C VAL A 149 8.71 12.40 10.50
N ALA A 150 9.16 13.33 9.65
CA ALA A 150 8.39 14.52 9.30
C ALA A 150 7.08 14.15 8.58
N PRO A 151 5.94 14.80 8.92
CA PRO A 151 4.62 14.38 8.46
C PRO A 151 4.47 14.43 6.93
N GLU A 152 5.11 15.37 6.26
CA GLU A 152 5.09 15.51 4.80
C GLU A 152 5.79 14.35 4.04
N LYS A 153 6.46 13.45 4.76
CA LYS A 153 7.01 12.18 4.23
C LYS A 153 6.10 10.96 4.48
N LEU A 154 5.07 11.10 5.31
CA LEU A 154 4.08 10.06 5.58
C LEU A 154 2.92 10.20 4.58
N VAL A 155 2.58 9.12 3.87
CA VAL A 155 1.51 9.10 2.86
C VAL A 155 0.43 8.12 3.30
N LEU A 156 -0.82 8.58 3.38
CA LEU A 156 -1.94 7.80 3.89
C LEU A 156 -2.39 6.75 2.86
N GLY A 157 -2.31 5.47 3.22
CA GLY A 157 -2.88 4.38 2.42
C GLY A 157 -4.40 4.31 2.55
N MET A 158 -5.12 4.31 1.42
CA MET A 158 -6.56 4.07 1.37
C MET A 158 -6.90 2.84 0.49
N PRO A 159 -7.62 1.83 1.00
CA PRO A 159 -7.94 0.61 0.27
C PRO A 159 -9.08 0.82 -0.74
N LEU A 160 -8.82 0.55 -2.02
CA LEU A 160 -9.85 0.53 -3.08
C LEU A 160 -10.52 -0.86 -3.21
N TYR A 161 -10.80 -1.48 -2.07
CA TYR A 161 -11.49 -2.77 -1.94
C TYR A 161 -12.05 -2.91 -0.51
N ALA A 162 -13.08 -3.75 -0.32
CA ALA A 162 -13.56 -4.15 1.00
C ALA A 162 -12.85 -5.41 1.53
N ARG A 163 -12.69 -5.50 2.85
CA ARG A 163 -12.51 -6.78 3.55
C ARG A 163 -13.88 -7.35 3.92
N ARG A 164 -14.17 -8.55 3.45
CA ARG A 164 -15.39 -9.31 3.73
C ARG A 164 -15.18 -10.25 4.92
N PHE A 165 -16.17 -10.31 5.79
CA PHE A 165 -16.29 -11.25 6.90
C PHE A 165 -17.65 -11.94 6.80
N ASN A 166 -17.69 -13.26 6.94
CA ASN A 166 -18.89 -14.08 6.71
C ASN A 166 -19.34 -14.74 8.02
N ASN A 167 -20.64 -14.96 8.18
CA ASN A 167 -21.25 -15.53 9.40
C ASN A 167 -20.83 -14.79 10.68
N THR A 168 -20.88 -13.45 10.64
CA THR A 168 -20.59 -12.59 11.80
C THR A 168 -21.84 -11.86 12.27
N LEU A 169 -21.90 -11.57 13.57
CA LEU A 169 -22.96 -10.76 14.18
C LEU A 169 -22.72 -9.25 14.08
N GLY A 170 -21.57 -8.82 13.54
CA GLY A 170 -21.21 -7.42 13.35
C GLY A 170 -19.75 -7.13 13.66
N LEU A 171 -19.39 -5.84 13.73
CA LEU A 171 -18.06 -5.41 14.14
C LEU A 171 -17.73 -5.83 15.58
N GLY A 172 -16.47 -6.13 15.84
CA GLY A 172 -16.00 -6.61 17.14
C GLY A 172 -16.43 -8.03 17.49
N ARG A 173 -17.06 -8.77 16.57
CA ARG A 173 -17.55 -10.14 16.77
C ARG A 173 -16.79 -11.15 15.92
N ALA A 174 -16.84 -12.42 16.30
CA ALA A 174 -16.23 -13.49 15.52
C ALA A 174 -16.81 -13.60 14.10
N PHE A 175 -16.05 -14.19 13.17
CA PHE A 175 -16.50 -14.53 11.82
C PHE A 175 -15.91 -15.86 11.36
N THR A 176 -16.46 -16.45 10.29
CA THR A 176 -15.91 -17.66 9.66
C THR A 176 -15.24 -17.33 8.33
N HIS A 177 -14.03 -17.84 8.13
CA HIS A 177 -13.35 -17.83 6.83
C HIS A 177 -14.12 -18.70 5.82
N SER A 178 -14.29 -18.21 4.59
CA SER A 178 -15.17 -18.82 3.58
C SER A 178 -14.47 -19.70 2.54
N GLY A 179 -13.14 -19.82 2.62
CA GLY A 179 -12.30 -20.44 1.57
C GLY A 179 -12.20 -19.64 0.27
N GLN A 180 -13.04 -18.62 0.09
CA GLN A 180 -12.95 -17.65 -1.02
C GLN A 180 -12.00 -16.50 -0.66
N THR A 181 -11.66 -15.66 -1.63
CA THR A 181 -10.99 -14.38 -1.33
C THR A 181 -11.91 -13.46 -0.52
N ASP A 182 -11.41 -12.99 0.62
CA ASP A 182 -12.07 -12.02 1.49
C ASP A 182 -11.79 -10.56 1.08
N ALA A 183 -11.20 -10.32 -0.10
CA ALA A 183 -11.02 -8.99 -0.69
C ALA A 183 -12.00 -8.80 -1.87
N VAL A 184 -12.86 -7.77 -1.79
CA VAL A 184 -13.90 -7.47 -2.79
C VAL A 184 -13.64 -6.09 -3.43
N PRO A 185 -13.51 -5.95 -4.76
CA PRO A 185 -13.11 -4.67 -5.37
C PRO A 185 -14.11 -3.54 -5.10
N TYR A 186 -13.62 -2.32 -4.88
CA TYR A 186 -14.50 -1.17 -4.54
C TYR A 186 -15.56 -0.86 -5.63
N LYS A 187 -15.25 -1.17 -6.90
CA LYS A 187 -16.19 -1.02 -8.02
C LYS A 187 -17.43 -1.93 -7.95
N ASP A 188 -17.40 -2.93 -7.08
CA ASP A 188 -18.47 -3.92 -6.89
C ASP A 188 -19.24 -3.69 -5.57
N LEU A 189 -19.15 -2.46 -5.03
CA LEU A 189 -19.79 -2.01 -3.79
C LEU A 189 -20.65 -0.75 -4.05
N PRO A 190 -21.71 -0.51 -3.26
CA PRO A 190 -22.27 -1.41 -2.24
C PRO A 190 -22.97 -2.62 -2.89
N VAL A 191 -22.88 -3.78 -2.24
CA VAL A 191 -23.69 -4.95 -2.62
C VAL A 191 -25.15 -4.65 -2.32
N SER A 192 -26.07 -4.98 -3.22
CA SER A 192 -27.51 -4.71 -3.07
C SER A 192 -28.13 -5.44 -1.87
N GLY A 193 -29.15 -4.83 -1.26
CA GLY A 193 -29.85 -5.41 -0.10
C GLY A 193 -29.10 -5.31 1.24
N ASN A 194 -28.15 -4.37 1.36
CA ASN A 194 -27.35 -4.17 2.58
C ASN A 194 -27.37 -2.71 3.03
N ASN A 195 -27.29 -2.48 4.34
CA ASN A 195 -27.14 -1.14 4.90
C ASN A 195 -25.68 -0.72 4.90
N VAL A 196 -25.41 0.54 4.55
CA VAL A 196 -24.09 1.17 4.61
C VAL A 196 -24.05 2.09 5.83
N TYR A 197 -22.99 1.99 6.62
CA TYR A 197 -22.79 2.72 7.85
C TYR A 197 -21.50 3.54 7.77
N ASN A 198 -21.62 4.87 7.81
CA ASN A 198 -20.49 5.80 7.89
C ASN A 198 -20.35 6.27 9.34
N LEU A 199 -19.18 6.06 9.94
CA LEU A 199 -18.91 6.36 11.34
C LEU A 199 -17.92 7.51 11.46
N GLN A 200 -18.37 8.68 11.93
CA GLN A 200 -17.47 9.82 12.18
C GLN A 200 -16.44 9.55 13.28
N GLN A 201 -16.78 8.67 14.22
CA GLN A 201 -15.89 8.04 15.20
C GLN A 201 -16.02 6.52 14.94
N PRO A 202 -14.99 5.80 14.47
CA PRO A 202 -13.57 6.13 14.40
C PRO A 202 -13.04 6.68 13.05
N VAL A 203 -13.87 7.33 12.24
CA VAL A 203 -13.61 7.65 10.82
C VAL A 203 -13.38 6.37 10.00
N ALA A 204 -14.45 5.59 9.88
CA ALA A 204 -14.47 4.34 9.13
C ALA A 204 -15.88 4.05 8.60
N SER A 205 -15.99 3.15 7.64
CA SER A 205 -17.28 2.65 7.16
C SER A 205 -17.31 1.13 7.00
N TYR A 206 -18.52 0.62 6.97
CA TYR A 206 -18.81 -0.78 6.67
C TYR A 206 -20.21 -0.93 6.06
N LEU A 207 -20.41 -2.05 5.39
CA LEU A 207 -21.70 -2.52 4.90
C LEU A 207 -22.01 -3.83 5.61
N TYR A 208 -23.25 -4.03 6.06
CA TYR A 208 -23.64 -5.22 6.81
C TYR A 208 -25.02 -5.76 6.41
N ASN A 209 -25.10 -7.08 6.29
CA ASN A 209 -26.34 -7.84 6.18
C ASN A 209 -26.65 -8.55 7.50
N ILE A 210 -27.78 -8.22 8.12
CA ILE A 210 -28.24 -8.94 9.32
C ILE A 210 -28.80 -10.34 8.97
N THR A 211 -29.36 -10.53 7.77
CA THR A 211 -29.98 -11.79 7.33
C THR A 211 -28.96 -12.83 6.90
N SER A 212 -27.87 -12.41 6.23
CA SER A 212 -26.79 -13.31 5.79
C SER A 212 -25.50 -13.22 6.64
N GLY A 213 -25.52 -12.50 7.77
CA GLY A 213 -24.37 -12.32 8.66
C GLY A 213 -23.09 -11.85 7.93
N SER A 214 -23.25 -11.06 6.88
CA SER A 214 -22.17 -10.73 5.94
C SER A 214 -21.75 -9.28 6.11
N LEU A 215 -20.48 -9.05 6.50
CA LEU A 215 -19.94 -7.72 6.76
C LEU A 215 -18.80 -7.38 5.80
N PHE A 216 -18.75 -6.12 5.35
CA PHE A 216 -17.77 -5.63 4.40
C PHE A 216 -17.21 -4.30 4.93
N SER A 217 -15.99 -4.26 5.46
CA SER A 217 -15.35 -2.98 5.85
C SER A 217 -14.65 -2.36 4.64
N TYR A 218 -14.95 -1.10 4.34
CA TYR A 218 -14.40 -0.32 3.22
C TYR A 218 -14.59 1.18 3.47
N ASP A 219 -13.92 2.03 2.71
CA ASP A 219 -14.13 3.49 2.77
C ASP A 219 -15.18 3.93 1.74
N THR A 220 -16.26 4.58 2.19
CA THR A 220 -17.19 5.30 1.30
C THR A 220 -16.62 6.65 0.85
N PRO A 221 -17.21 7.33 -0.17
CA PRO A 221 -16.77 8.68 -0.55
C PRO A 221 -16.81 9.70 0.60
N GLU A 222 -17.71 9.52 1.58
CA GLU A 222 -17.77 10.32 2.80
C GLU A 222 -16.54 10.09 3.67
N ILE A 223 -16.20 8.83 3.97
CA ILE A 223 -15.02 8.48 4.77
C ILE A 223 -13.73 8.86 4.04
N ILE A 224 -13.62 8.66 2.73
CA ILE A 224 -12.50 9.17 1.92
C ILE A 224 -12.35 10.69 2.08
N SER A 225 -13.47 11.43 2.08
CA SER A 225 -13.47 12.88 2.29
C SER A 225 -13.05 13.27 3.71
N MET A 226 -13.39 12.48 4.73
CA MET A 226 -12.91 12.67 6.10
C MET A 226 -11.40 12.38 6.21
N LYS A 227 -10.91 11.31 5.58
CA LYS A 227 -9.48 10.97 5.52
C LYS A 227 -8.65 12.03 4.79
N ALA A 228 -9.20 12.64 3.74
CA ALA A 228 -8.59 13.79 3.08
C ALA A 228 -8.46 15.01 4.03
N ARG A 229 -9.44 15.26 4.92
CA ARG A 229 -9.32 16.29 5.97
C ARG A 229 -8.23 15.94 6.98
N TYR A 230 -8.16 14.69 7.44
CA TYR A 230 -7.11 14.21 8.34
C TYR A 230 -5.69 14.41 7.74
N ILE A 231 -5.50 14.05 6.46
CA ILE A 231 -4.25 14.32 5.71
C ILE A 231 -3.87 15.81 5.78
N MET A 232 -4.82 16.71 5.55
CA MET A 232 -4.55 18.16 5.59
C MET A 232 -4.29 18.69 7.00
N GLN A 233 -4.99 18.16 8.02
CA GLN A 233 -4.85 18.55 9.43
C GLN A 233 -3.49 18.12 9.99
N GLU A 234 -3.10 16.86 9.80
CA GLU A 234 -1.80 16.33 10.25
C GLU A 234 -0.64 16.64 9.30
N ARG A 235 -0.90 17.39 8.22
CA ARG A 235 0.09 17.84 7.20
C ARG A 235 0.83 16.68 6.53
N LEU A 236 0.13 15.59 6.27
CA LEU A 236 0.68 14.39 5.65
C LEU A 236 1.04 14.64 4.17
N GLY A 237 2.02 13.92 3.66
CA GLY A 237 2.53 14.02 2.28
C GLY A 237 1.53 13.65 1.17
N GLY A 238 0.32 13.23 1.53
CA GLY A 238 -0.78 12.96 0.61
C GLY A 238 -1.45 11.61 0.85
N ALA A 239 -2.01 11.04 -0.22
CA ALA A 239 -2.69 9.76 -0.23
C ALA A 239 -2.10 8.79 -1.27
N CYS A 240 -2.18 7.49 -1.01
CA CYS A 240 -1.91 6.43 -1.97
C CYS A 240 -2.99 5.34 -1.91
N SER A 241 -3.08 4.51 -2.94
CA SER A 241 -4.06 3.42 -3.02
C SER A 241 -3.47 2.19 -3.71
N GLY A 242 -3.61 1.03 -3.08
CA GLY A 242 -3.16 -0.26 -3.63
C GLY A 242 -4.28 -1.00 -4.36
N LYS A 243 -3.96 -1.60 -5.52
CA LYS A 243 -4.81 -2.63 -6.12
C LYS A 243 -4.45 -4.00 -5.53
N GLN A 244 -5.29 -4.43 -4.58
CA GLN A 244 -5.33 -5.78 -4.00
C GLN A 244 -4.22 -6.09 -2.97
N VAL A 245 -4.63 -6.83 -1.92
CA VAL A 245 -3.85 -7.28 -0.74
C VAL A 245 -3.06 -6.18 0.00
N VAL A 246 -3.71 -5.50 0.94
CA VAL A 246 -3.05 -4.93 2.13
C VAL A 246 -3.51 -5.73 3.36
N THR A 247 -2.69 -6.66 3.80
CA THR A 247 -2.75 -7.45 5.06
C THR A 247 -1.38 -8.09 5.25
N GLU A 248 -0.41 -7.32 5.73
CA GLU A 248 0.97 -7.75 5.88
C GLU A 248 1.56 -7.21 7.20
N ARG A 249 2.60 -7.90 7.69
CA ARG A 249 3.45 -7.49 8.83
C ARG A 249 4.85 -7.04 8.36
N VAL A 250 5.06 -6.95 7.06
CA VAL A 250 6.36 -6.74 6.41
C VAL A 250 6.23 -5.57 5.43
N PRO A 251 7.26 -4.72 5.24
CA PRO A 251 7.13 -3.55 4.37
C PRO A 251 7.50 -3.84 2.90
N ALA A 252 6.76 -3.28 1.94
CA ALA A 252 7.08 -3.35 0.52
C ALA A 252 7.80 -2.08 0.03
N VAL A 253 8.83 -2.21 -0.81
CA VAL A 253 9.71 -1.10 -1.23
C VAL A 253 9.29 -0.53 -2.60
N TRP A 254 9.28 0.80 -2.71
CA TRP A 254 8.87 1.54 -3.91
C TRP A 254 9.98 2.52 -4.29
N CYS A 255 10.53 2.38 -5.50
CA CYS A 255 11.59 3.25 -6.01
C CYS A 255 11.09 4.12 -7.17
N ALA A 256 11.25 5.44 -7.10
CA ALA A 256 10.93 6.35 -8.20
C ALA A 256 12.10 6.47 -9.17
N ILE A 257 11.80 6.45 -10.47
CA ILE A 257 12.76 6.84 -11.51
C ILE A 257 12.17 8.07 -12.24
N GLN A 258 12.77 9.23 -11.99
CA GLN A 258 12.39 10.55 -12.52
C GLN A 258 12.83 10.75 -13.96
#